data_AF-A0A7S0ITF3-F1
#
_entry.id   AF-A0A7S0ITF3-F1
#
_cell.length_a   1.000
_cell.length_b   1.000
_cell.length_c   1.000
_cell.angle_alpha   90.00
_cell.angle_beta   90.00
_cell.angle_gamma   90.00
#
_symmetry.space_group_name_H-M   'P 1'
#
loop_
_entity.id
_entity.type
_entity.pdbx_description
1 polymer ?
#
loop_
_entity_poly.entity_id
_entity_poly.type
_entity_poly.pdbx_seq_one_letter_code
_entity_poly.pdbx_strand_id
1 'polypeptide(L)'
;LGAACISPFVVLSYRACRAMETPYLEQWLVPFAIGVVVPVVWRFTNNGQDLCHTLPQVFGPMLIHLPGAEIVWGAMEIMMGSAVHGATRLVKGLMQATQLAFFLAVGWQFFGRNLASSWLAEPLTGDKGAVASLPDSQWCPEPFPASNPDYMTWPFVVGVYNIPLNLLCLANVHIPVRDWAGPFLVGQVGLIVLGFTQFQCTPDTCQFPAIIQNFLAAVAATTVAMIVELVQRLPAPVSVIPVLFIFAPGSSAVLSVL
;
A
#
# COMPACT_ATOMS: atom_id res chain seq x y z
N LEU A 1 -5.64 4.93 -9.68
CA LEU A 1 -7.11 5.07 -9.80
C LEU A 1 -7.86 4.10 -8.89
N GLY A 2 -7.65 2.77 -9.02
CA GLY A 2 -8.35 1.78 -8.20
C GLY A 2 -8.31 2.02 -6.69
N ALA A 3 -7.14 2.33 -6.13
CA ALA A 3 -7.01 2.69 -4.71
C ALA A 3 -7.93 3.85 -4.29
N ALA A 4 -8.01 4.92 -5.10
CA ALA A 4 -8.87 6.07 -4.82
C ALA A 4 -10.37 5.74 -4.93
N CYS A 5 -10.74 4.78 -5.79
CA CYS A 5 -12.12 4.29 -5.89
C CYS A 5 -12.48 3.35 -4.73
N ILE A 6 -11.51 2.66 -4.13
CA ILE A 6 -11.70 1.80 -2.96
C ILE A 6 -11.74 2.61 -1.66
N SER A 7 -11.01 3.74 -1.56
CA SER A 7 -10.95 4.58 -0.36
C SER A 7 -12.32 4.99 0.22
N PRO A 8 -13.35 5.37 -0.57
CA PRO A 8 -14.68 5.65 -0.03
C PRO A 8 -15.32 4.47 0.69
N PHE A 9 -15.13 3.24 0.19
CA PHE A 9 -15.66 2.03 0.83
C PHE A 9 -14.98 1.76 2.16
N VAL A 10 -13.68 2.02 2.27
CA VAL A 10 -12.94 1.98 3.54
C VAL A 10 -13.52 2.98 4.53
N VAL A 11 -13.73 4.22 4.11
CA VAL A 11 -14.31 5.28 4.96
C VAL A 11 -15.74 4.93 5.38
N LEU A 12 -16.54 4.33 4.50
CA LEU A 12 -17.89 3.88 4.82
C LEU A 12 -17.89 2.73 5.83
N SER A 13 -17.05 1.71 5.65
CA SER A 13 -16.89 0.60 6.60
C SER A 13 -16.43 1.12 7.97
N TYR A 14 -15.47 2.05 7.98
CA TYR A 14 -15.03 2.74 9.20
C TYR A 14 -16.18 3.46 9.91
N ARG A 15 -16.93 4.28 9.17
CA ARG A 15 -18.08 5.02 9.72
C ARG A 15 -19.18 4.09 10.23
N ALA A 16 -19.43 2.97 9.56
CA ALA A 16 -20.37 1.95 10.01
C ALA A 16 -19.92 1.30 11.32
N CYS A 17 -18.65 0.90 11.45
CA CYS A 17 -18.10 0.36 12.70
C CYS A 17 -18.23 1.37 13.86
N ARG A 18 -17.98 2.66 13.59
CA ARG A 18 -18.13 3.72 14.58
C ARG A 18 -19.59 3.94 14.99
N ALA A 19 -20.52 3.86 14.04
CA ALA A 19 -21.96 3.99 14.32
C ALA A 19 -22.50 2.82 15.17
N MET A 20 -21.90 1.64 15.05
CA MET A 20 -22.23 0.46 15.87
C MET A 20 -21.54 0.45 17.24
N GLU A 21 -20.74 1.47 17.56
CA GLU A 21 -19.95 1.57 18.81
C GLU A 21 -18.97 0.39 19.02
N THR A 22 -18.58 -0.28 17.94
CA THR A 22 -17.67 -1.43 17.96
C THR A 22 -16.39 -1.12 17.18
N PRO A 23 -15.46 -0.32 17.73
CA PRO A 23 -14.26 0.09 17.02
C PRO A 23 -13.33 -1.09 16.68
N TYR A 24 -13.36 -2.16 17.46
CA TYR A 24 -12.56 -3.36 17.21
C TYR A 24 -12.94 -4.10 15.91
N LEU A 25 -14.20 -3.97 15.46
CA LEU A 25 -14.65 -4.59 14.22
C LEU A 25 -14.02 -3.96 12.97
N GLU A 26 -13.51 -2.73 13.07
CA GLU A 26 -12.84 -2.04 11.97
C GLU A 26 -11.67 -2.88 11.40
N GLN A 27 -10.91 -3.51 12.30
CA GLN A 27 -9.74 -4.33 11.93
C GLN A 27 -10.10 -5.55 11.09
N TRP A 28 -11.37 -5.96 11.10
CA TRP A 28 -11.85 -7.14 10.38
C TRP A 28 -12.74 -6.76 9.19
N LEU A 29 -13.65 -5.81 9.40
CA LEU A 29 -14.65 -5.41 8.42
C LEU A 29 -14.03 -4.64 7.25
N VAL A 30 -13.02 -3.81 7.51
CA VAL A 30 -12.36 -3.04 6.45
C VAL A 30 -11.60 -3.95 5.47
N PRO A 31 -10.67 -4.83 5.90
CA PRO A 31 -10.00 -5.73 4.96
C PRO A 31 -10.96 -6.69 4.25
N PHE A 32 -12.01 -7.15 4.94
CA PHE A 32 -13.07 -7.93 4.32
C PHE A 32 -13.79 -7.15 3.20
N ALA A 33 -14.25 -5.92 3.48
CA ALA A 33 -14.94 -5.08 2.50
C ALA A 33 -14.06 -4.78 1.28
N ILE A 34 -12.76 -4.59 1.49
CA ILE A 34 -11.81 -4.38 0.41
C ILE A 34 -11.69 -5.64 -0.45
N GLY A 35 -11.58 -6.83 0.15
CA GLY A 35 -11.57 -8.10 -0.59
C GLY A 35 -12.81 -8.30 -1.49
N VAL A 36 -13.96 -7.77 -1.07
CA VAL A 36 -15.21 -7.80 -1.85
C VAL A 36 -15.24 -6.75 -2.97
N VAL A 37 -14.80 -5.53 -2.69
CA VAL A 37 -14.93 -4.36 -3.59
C VAL A 37 -13.85 -4.32 -4.65
N VAL A 38 -12.64 -4.81 -4.35
CA VAL A 38 -11.48 -4.78 -5.25
C VAL A 38 -11.78 -5.30 -6.66
N PRO A 39 -12.39 -6.49 -6.86
CA PRO A 39 -12.67 -6.98 -8.22
C PRO A 39 -13.70 -6.13 -8.96
N VAL A 40 -14.67 -5.53 -8.26
CA VAL A 40 -15.63 -4.58 -8.85
C VAL A 40 -14.88 -3.36 -9.36
N VAL A 41 -14.07 -2.74 -8.51
CA VAL A 41 -13.32 -1.54 -8.87
C VAL A 41 -12.33 -1.83 -9.99
N TRP A 42 -11.60 -2.94 -9.91
CA TRP A 42 -10.66 -3.37 -10.95
C TRP A 42 -11.34 -3.50 -12.32
N ARG A 43 -12.52 -4.13 -12.39
CA ARG A 43 -13.28 -4.31 -13.64
C ARG A 43 -13.63 -2.99 -14.32
N PHE A 44 -14.04 -1.99 -13.54
CA PHE A 44 -14.55 -0.71 -14.04
C PHE A 44 -13.48 0.37 -14.20
N THR A 45 -12.38 0.30 -13.46
CA THR A 45 -11.31 1.32 -13.55
C THR A 45 -10.28 1.01 -14.63
N ASN A 46 -10.05 -0.26 -14.92
CA ASN A 46 -8.93 -0.68 -15.78
C ASN A 46 -9.36 -1.53 -16.98
N ASN A 47 -10.64 -1.54 -17.38
CA ASN A 47 -11.15 -2.31 -18.52
C ASN A 47 -10.76 -3.81 -18.54
N GLY A 48 -10.40 -4.40 -17.40
CA GLY A 48 -9.95 -5.79 -17.33
C GLY A 48 -8.46 -6.03 -17.65
N GLN A 49 -7.57 -5.07 -17.33
CA GLN A 49 -6.12 -5.33 -17.23
C GLN A 49 -5.80 -6.56 -16.37
N ASP A 50 -4.63 -7.16 -16.55
CA ASP A 50 -4.22 -8.38 -15.85
C ASP A 50 -4.40 -8.32 -14.32
N LEU A 51 -4.72 -9.48 -13.73
CA LEU A 51 -5.04 -9.61 -12.30
C LEU A 51 -3.92 -9.13 -11.39
N CYS A 52 -2.67 -9.23 -11.84
CA CYS A 52 -1.48 -8.77 -11.15
C CYS A 52 -1.48 -7.25 -10.84
N HIS A 53 -2.39 -6.45 -11.42
CA HIS A 53 -2.61 -5.04 -11.06
C HIS A 53 -3.58 -4.80 -9.89
N THR A 54 -4.25 -5.84 -9.39
CA THR A 54 -5.23 -5.72 -8.31
C THR A 54 -4.58 -5.47 -6.97
N LEU A 55 -3.43 -6.09 -6.70
CA LEU A 55 -2.76 -6.05 -5.41
C LEU A 55 -2.32 -4.63 -4.97
N PRO A 56 -1.71 -3.79 -5.83
CA PRO A 56 -1.41 -2.40 -5.46
C PRO A 56 -2.68 -1.59 -5.14
N GLN A 57 -3.82 -1.91 -5.77
CA GLN A 57 -5.10 -1.25 -5.53
C GLN A 57 -5.73 -1.68 -4.20
N VAL A 58 -5.43 -2.89 -3.74
CA VAL A 58 -5.84 -3.44 -2.44
C VAL A 58 -5.05 -2.81 -1.30
N PHE A 59 -3.72 -2.71 -1.44
CA PHE A 59 -2.86 -2.19 -0.38
C PHE A 59 -2.91 -0.67 -0.21
N GLY A 60 -3.00 0.10 -1.30
CA GLY A 60 -3.11 1.57 -1.26
C GLY A 60 -4.19 2.13 -0.29
N PRO A 61 -5.44 1.67 -0.33
CA PRO A 61 -6.50 2.13 0.57
C PRO A 61 -6.39 1.53 1.99
N MET A 62 -5.66 0.41 2.16
CA MET A 62 -5.38 -0.19 3.47
C MET A 62 -4.21 0.45 4.19
N LEU A 63 -3.45 1.33 3.55
CA LEU A 63 -2.25 1.97 4.11
C LEU A 63 -2.45 2.48 5.54
N ILE A 64 -3.63 3.04 5.85
CA ILE A 64 -3.95 3.61 7.16
C ILE A 64 -4.18 2.53 8.23
N HIS A 65 -4.58 1.33 7.82
CA HIS A 65 -4.83 0.18 8.70
C HIS A 65 -3.69 -0.83 8.66
N LEU A 66 -2.65 -0.56 7.85
CA LEU A 66 -1.46 -1.40 7.86
C LEU A 66 -0.77 -1.27 9.21
N PRO A 67 -0.38 -2.39 9.82
CA PRO A 67 0.35 -2.41 11.08
C PRO A 67 1.79 -1.90 10.95
N GLY A 68 2.20 -1.46 9.76
CA GLY A 68 3.56 -1.04 9.46
C GLY A 68 4.07 0.02 10.44
N ALA A 69 3.24 0.99 10.83
CA ALA A 69 3.62 1.98 11.82
C ALA A 69 3.87 1.36 13.21
N GLU A 70 3.00 0.50 13.70
CA GLU A 70 3.19 -0.19 15.01
C GLU A 70 4.43 -1.09 14.99
N ILE A 71 4.72 -1.74 13.85
CA ILE A 71 5.91 -2.56 13.68
C ILE A 71 7.18 -1.70 13.71
N VAL A 72 7.19 -0.59 12.95
CA VAL A 72 8.36 0.31 12.90
C VAL A 72 8.59 1.00 14.24
N TRP A 73 7.54 1.52 14.88
CA TRP A 73 7.65 2.12 16.21
C TRP A 73 8.10 1.10 17.26
N GLY A 74 7.55 -0.11 17.21
CA GLY A 74 7.97 -1.20 18.09
C GLY A 74 9.46 -1.52 17.94
N ALA A 75 9.95 -1.61 16.70
CA ALA A 75 11.36 -1.82 16.42
C ALA A 75 12.25 -0.66 16.92
N MET A 76 11.84 0.59 16.67
CA MET A 76 12.58 1.78 17.13
C MET A 76 12.68 1.84 18.66
N GLU A 77 11.60 1.54 19.37
CA GLU A 77 11.60 1.54 20.83
C GLU A 77 12.50 0.47 21.44
N ILE A 78 12.58 -0.71 20.82
CA ILE A 78 13.53 -1.75 21.22
C ILE A 78 14.96 -1.23 21.04
N MET A 79 15.26 -0.60 19.91
CA MET A 79 16.58 -0.01 19.65
C MET A 79 16.93 1.11 20.65
N MET A 80 15.95 1.86 21.14
CA MET A 80 16.11 2.90 22.17
C MET A 80 16.13 2.36 23.61
N GLY A 81 16.07 1.03 23.79
CA GLY A 81 16.19 0.37 25.09
C GLY A 81 14.86 0.12 25.81
N SER A 82 13.72 0.46 25.22
CA SER A 82 12.38 0.13 25.74
C SER A 82 11.91 -1.22 25.23
N ALA A 83 12.57 -2.30 25.66
CA ALA A 83 12.34 -3.65 25.14
C ALA A 83 10.90 -4.13 25.30
N VAL A 84 10.27 -3.91 26.46
CA VAL A 84 8.92 -4.41 26.77
C VAL A 84 7.85 -3.66 25.97
N HIS A 85 7.94 -2.33 25.89
CA HIS A 85 6.96 -1.53 25.15
C HIS A 85 7.07 -1.80 23.64
N GLY A 86 8.30 -1.80 23.12
CA GLY A 86 8.54 -2.05 21.71
C GLY A 86 8.18 -3.48 21.29
N ALA A 87 8.48 -4.49 22.11
CA ALA A 87 8.06 -5.87 21.84
C ALA A 87 6.53 -6.03 21.83
N THR A 88 5.83 -5.34 22.75
CA THR A 88 4.36 -5.36 22.79
C THR A 88 3.75 -4.74 21.53
N ARG A 89 4.33 -3.62 21.05
CA ARG A 89 3.94 -2.98 19.79
C ARG A 89 4.22 -3.85 18.57
N LEU A 90 5.37 -4.53 18.53
CA LEU A 90 5.68 -5.51 17.48
C LEU A 90 4.67 -6.64 17.44
N VAL A 91 4.35 -7.26 18.59
CA VAL A 91 3.37 -8.36 18.66
C VAL A 91 1.99 -7.87 18.24
N LYS A 92 1.58 -6.68 18.68
CA LYS A 92 0.31 -6.06 18.25
C LYS A 92 0.29 -5.85 16.73
N GLY A 93 1.34 -5.27 16.16
CA GLY A 93 1.45 -5.05 14.72
C GLY A 93 1.42 -6.36 13.93
N LEU A 94 2.11 -7.41 14.40
CA LEU A 94 2.07 -8.73 13.79
C LEU A 94 0.67 -9.35 13.83
N MET A 95 -0.03 -9.26 14.96
CA MET A 95 -1.41 -9.75 15.07
C MET A 95 -2.38 -8.98 14.17
N GLN A 96 -2.19 -7.66 14.03
CA GLN A 96 -2.97 -6.86 13.09
C GLN A 96 -2.67 -7.24 11.63
N ALA A 97 -1.41 -7.57 11.31
CA ALA A 97 -1.02 -8.02 9.96
C ALA A 97 -1.70 -9.34 9.60
N THR A 98 -1.68 -10.30 10.52
CA THR A 98 -2.30 -11.63 10.31
C THR A 98 -3.81 -11.52 10.19
N GLN A 99 -4.46 -10.70 11.01
CA GLN A 99 -5.90 -10.44 10.91
C GLN A 99 -6.25 -9.77 9.58
N LEU A 100 -5.50 -8.76 9.15
CA LEU A 100 -5.70 -8.07 7.88
C LEU A 100 -5.58 -9.05 6.71
N ALA A 101 -4.52 -9.86 6.68
CA ALA A 101 -4.33 -10.88 5.65
C ALA A 101 -5.46 -11.92 5.64
N PHE A 102 -5.89 -12.40 6.82
CA PHE A 102 -6.96 -13.38 6.95
C PHE A 102 -8.30 -12.86 6.42
N PHE A 103 -8.75 -11.69 6.87
CA PHE A 103 -10.04 -11.14 6.45
C PHE A 103 -10.05 -10.67 5.00
N LEU A 104 -8.91 -10.20 4.48
CA LEU A 104 -8.74 -9.94 3.06
C LEU A 104 -8.88 -11.22 2.24
N ALA A 105 -8.20 -12.30 2.64
CA ALA A 105 -8.29 -13.60 1.97
C ALA A 105 -9.71 -14.15 2.01
N VAL A 106 -10.42 -14.02 3.14
CA VAL A 106 -11.84 -14.41 3.25
C VAL A 106 -12.71 -13.59 2.30
N GLY A 107 -12.60 -12.26 2.30
CA GLY A 107 -13.36 -11.40 1.38
C GLY A 107 -13.11 -11.74 -0.09
N TRP A 108 -11.84 -11.98 -0.44
CA TRP A 108 -11.44 -12.41 -1.76
C TRP A 108 -11.97 -13.79 -2.12
N GLN A 109 -11.86 -14.80 -1.23
CA GLN A 109 -12.29 -16.16 -1.53
C GLN A 109 -13.78 -16.32 -1.74
N PHE A 110 -14.58 -15.76 -0.84
CA PHE A 110 -16.01 -15.98 -0.88
C PHE A 110 -16.70 -15.13 -1.95
N PHE A 111 -16.16 -13.96 -2.24
CA PHE A 111 -16.79 -13.01 -3.17
C PHE A 111 -15.86 -12.66 -4.33
N GLY A 112 -14.68 -12.13 -4.00
CA GLY A 112 -13.83 -11.48 -4.99
C GLY A 112 -13.38 -12.37 -6.15
N ARG A 113 -12.99 -13.61 -5.86
CA ARG A 113 -12.46 -14.58 -6.82
C ARG A 113 -13.52 -15.03 -7.83
N ASN A 114 -14.72 -15.36 -7.36
CA ASN A 114 -15.81 -15.80 -8.25
C ASN A 114 -16.29 -14.65 -9.15
N LEU A 115 -16.29 -13.43 -8.61
CA LEU A 115 -16.62 -12.23 -9.37
C LEU A 115 -15.55 -11.96 -10.44
N ALA A 116 -14.26 -11.99 -10.07
CA ALA A 116 -13.14 -11.81 -10.98
C ALA A 116 -13.13 -12.89 -12.08
N SER A 117 -13.32 -14.16 -11.72
CA SER A 117 -13.33 -15.28 -12.67
C SER A 117 -14.47 -15.22 -13.67
N SER A 118 -15.62 -14.67 -13.29
CA SER A 118 -16.77 -14.48 -14.18
C SER A 118 -16.58 -13.37 -15.21
N TRP A 119 -15.61 -12.47 -14.99
CA TRP A 119 -15.39 -11.27 -15.79
C TRP A 119 -14.11 -11.27 -16.61
N LEU A 120 -13.22 -12.24 -16.40
CA LEU A 120 -12.04 -12.42 -17.22
C LEU A 120 -12.39 -13.07 -18.56
N ALA A 121 -11.72 -12.61 -19.63
CA ALA A 121 -11.80 -13.23 -20.95
C ALA A 121 -11.04 -14.57 -21.02
N GLU A 122 -10.03 -14.75 -20.17
CA GLU A 122 -9.33 -16.01 -19.96
C GLU A 122 -9.70 -16.59 -18.59
N PRO A 123 -10.06 -17.88 -18.47
CA PRO A 123 -10.25 -18.47 -17.16
C PRO A 123 -8.95 -18.37 -16.37
N LEU A 124 -9.01 -18.28 -15.03
CA LEU A 124 -7.86 -18.45 -14.14
C LEU A 124 -7.32 -19.90 -14.28
N THR A 125 -6.73 -20.21 -15.42
CA THR A 125 -6.29 -21.54 -15.84
C THR A 125 -4.88 -21.77 -15.32
N GLY A 126 -4.74 -21.97 -14.01
CA GLY A 126 -3.45 -22.36 -13.46
C GLY A 126 -3.51 -22.64 -11.98
N ASP A 127 -4.00 -21.68 -11.20
CA ASP A 127 -3.86 -21.73 -9.76
C ASP A 127 -5.03 -22.46 -9.09
N LYS A 128 -4.75 -23.67 -8.61
CA LYS A 128 -5.63 -24.46 -7.75
C LYS A 128 -5.09 -24.44 -6.31
N GLY A 129 -5.99 -24.60 -5.33
CA GLY A 129 -5.60 -24.66 -3.93
C GLY A 129 -5.33 -23.28 -3.31
N ALA A 130 -4.38 -23.23 -2.37
CA ALA A 130 -4.09 -22.05 -1.54
C ALA A 130 -3.57 -20.83 -2.33
N VAL A 131 -2.92 -21.02 -3.48
CA VAL A 131 -2.35 -19.91 -4.27
C VAL A 131 -3.45 -19.03 -4.86
N ALA A 132 -4.50 -19.64 -5.39
CA ALA A 132 -5.67 -18.89 -5.83
C ALA A 132 -6.58 -18.45 -4.67
N SER A 133 -6.15 -18.71 -3.42
CA SER A 133 -6.88 -18.23 -2.27
C SER A 133 -6.70 -16.71 -2.02
N LEU A 134 -5.77 -16.11 -2.76
CA LEU A 134 -5.30 -14.74 -2.58
C LEU A 134 -5.39 -13.96 -3.90
N PRO A 135 -5.48 -12.63 -3.85
CA PRO A 135 -5.25 -11.80 -5.02
C PRO A 135 -3.83 -12.01 -5.52
N ASP A 136 -3.64 -12.00 -6.85
CA ASP A 136 -2.36 -12.32 -7.48
C ASP A 136 -1.23 -11.45 -6.90
N SER A 137 -0.19 -12.12 -6.42
CA SER A 137 0.99 -11.52 -5.81
C SER A 137 2.07 -11.18 -6.83
N GLN A 138 1.95 -11.72 -8.05
CA GLN A 138 2.85 -11.39 -9.13
C GLN A 138 2.65 -9.92 -9.52
N TRP A 139 3.75 -9.21 -9.70
CA TRP A 139 3.70 -7.89 -10.31
C TRP A 139 3.69 -8.06 -11.82
N CYS A 140 2.73 -7.44 -12.51
CA CYS A 140 2.74 -7.49 -13.96
C CYS A 140 4.01 -6.81 -14.46
N PRO A 141 4.80 -7.46 -15.34
CA PRO A 141 5.85 -6.77 -16.07
C PRO A 141 5.17 -5.77 -17.01
N GLU A 142 5.27 -4.48 -16.67
CA GLU A 142 4.82 -3.32 -17.44
C GLU A 142 3.44 -3.41 -18.14
N PRO A 143 2.45 -2.64 -17.69
CA PRO A 143 1.69 -1.85 -18.62
C PRO A 143 2.48 -0.55 -18.83
N PHE A 144 2.54 -0.04 -20.05
CA PHE A 144 2.96 1.34 -20.38
C PHE A 144 4.47 1.63 -20.52
N PRO A 145 4.98 2.05 -21.71
CA PRO A 145 4.46 1.93 -23.07
C PRO A 145 5.56 1.56 -24.09
N ALA A 146 5.59 0.31 -24.58
CA ALA A 146 6.23 0.04 -25.88
C ALA A 146 5.20 -0.04 -27.02
N SER A 147 3.93 -0.38 -26.73
CA SER A 147 2.99 -0.83 -27.76
C SER A 147 1.62 -0.11 -27.80
N ASN A 148 1.21 0.65 -26.79
CA ASN A 148 -0.12 1.30 -26.81
C ASN A 148 -0.10 2.71 -26.18
N PRO A 149 -0.43 3.78 -26.93
CA PRO A 149 -0.41 5.17 -26.45
C PRO A 149 -1.63 5.58 -25.60
N ASP A 150 -2.69 4.77 -25.53
CA ASP A 150 -3.92 5.05 -24.77
C ASP A 150 -3.77 4.95 -23.24
N TYR A 151 -2.53 4.95 -22.78
CA TYR A 151 -2.13 4.08 -21.72
C TYR A 151 -1.15 4.90 -20.85
N MET A 152 -1.55 5.24 -19.61
CA MET A 152 -0.89 6.24 -18.75
C MET A 152 0.54 5.84 -18.36
N THR A 153 1.51 6.70 -18.65
CA THR A 153 2.92 6.45 -18.33
C THR A 153 3.17 6.30 -16.82
N TRP A 154 4.11 5.45 -16.42
CA TRP A 154 4.47 5.27 -15.00
C TRP A 154 4.80 6.60 -14.28
N PRO A 155 5.50 7.59 -14.88
CA PRO A 155 5.77 8.86 -14.20
C PRO A 155 4.49 9.64 -13.90
N PHE A 156 3.47 9.52 -14.77
CA PHE A 156 2.18 10.15 -14.57
C PHE A 156 1.40 9.46 -13.45
N VAL A 157 1.38 8.13 -13.44
CA VAL A 157 0.72 7.35 -12.37
C VAL A 157 1.41 7.60 -11.02
N VAL A 158 2.73 7.50 -10.98
CA VAL A 158 3.49 7.59 -9.74
C VAL A 158 3.59 9.03 -9.24
N GLY A 159 3.82 9.99 -10.13
CA GLY A 159 4.04 11.40 -9.79
C GLY A 159 2.76 12.23 -9.64
N VAL A 160 1.71 11.95 -10.43
CA VAL A 160 0.47 12.75 -10.43
C VAL A 160 -0.65 12.03 -9.69
N TYR A 161 -0.93 10.77 -10.00
CA TYR A 161 -2.06 10.05 -9.38
C TYR A 161 -1.85 9.68 -7.91
N ASN A 162 -0.61 9.67 -7.42
CA ASN A 162 -0.35 9.48 -5.99
C ASN A 162 -0.45 10.78 -5.19
N ILE A 163 -0.63 11.95 -5.81
CA ILE A 163 -0.82 13.22 -5.08
C ILE A 163 -2.02 13.13 -4.12
N PRO A 164 -3.23 12.71 -4.55
CA PRO A 164 -4.35 12.57 -3.62
C PRO A 164 -4.09 11.56 -2.52
N LEU A 165 -3.40 10.46 -2.83
CA LEU A 165 -3.05 9.43 -1.84
C LEU A 165 -2.13 10.00 -0.76
N ASN A 166 -1.07 10.70 -1.17
CA ASN A 166 -0.13 11.33 -0.25
C ASN A 166 -0.83 12.39 0.61
N LEU A 167 -1.68 13.24 0.02
CA LEU A 167 -2.50 14.21 0.78
C LEU A 167 -3.45 13.54 1.78
N LEU A 168 -4.10 12.44 1.40
CA LEU A 168 -4.93 11.65 2.31
C LEU A 168 -4.11 11.04 3.45
N CYS A 169 -2.90 10.54 3.17
CA CYS A 169 -1.98 10.06 4.22
C CYS A 169 -1.65 11.19 5.22
N LEU A 170 -1.32 12.39 4.74
CA LEU A 170 -1.02 13.54 5.61
C LEU A 170 -2.21 13.96 6.47
N ALA A 171 -3.41 14.00 5.88
CA ALA A 171 -4.64 14.30 6.60
C ALA A 171 -4.91 13.28 7.72
N ASN A 172 -4.69 11.99 7.45
CA ASN A 172 -4.92 10.92 8.43
C ASN A 172 -3.89 10.88 9.56
N VAL A 173 -2.65 11.31 9.31
CA VAL A 173 -1.61 11.41 10.35
C VAL A 173 -1.82 12.63 11.27
N HIS A 174 -2.88 13.42 11.04
CA HIS A 174 -3.22 14.61 11.83
C HIS A 174 -2.09 15.66 11.88
N ILE A 175 -1.26 15.71 10.84
CA ILE A 175 -0.26 16.77 10.69
C ILE A 175 -1.02 18.08 10.42
N PRO A 176 -0.71 19.20 11.09
CA PRO A 176 -1.36 20.47 10.79
C PRO A 176 -1.03 20.92 9.36
N VAL A 177 -2.00 21.50 8.66
CA VAL A 177 -1.92 21.83 7.21
C VAL A 177 -0.70 22.69 6.86
N ARG A 178 -0.30 23.60 7.76
CA ARG A 178 0.89 24.44 7.59
C ARG A 178 2.19 23.66 7.42
N ASP A 179 2.24 22.45 7.98
CA ASP A 179 3.42 21.59 8.05
C ASP A 179 3.35 20.46 7.00
N TRP A 180 2.39 20.49 6.06
CA TRP A 180 2.21 19.43 5.05
C TRP A 180 3.28 19.42 3.96
N ALA A 181 3.82 20.59 3.61
CA ALA A 181 4.70 20.72 2.44
C ALA A 181 5.95 19.84 2.54
N GLY A 182 6.58 19.76 3.72
CA GLY A 182 7.75 18.93 3.95
C GLY A 182 7.45 17.43 3.77
N PRO A 183 6.59 16.84 4.62
CA PRO A 183 6.19 15.43 4.52
C PRO A 183 5.63 15.05 3.13
N PHE A 184 4.90 15.95 2.46
CA PHE A 184 4.43 15.72 1.09
C PHE A 184 5.58 15.52 0.11
N LEU A 185 6.57 16.43 0.11
CA LEU A 185 7.73 16.34 -0.77
C LEU A 185 8.55 15.07 -0.50
N VAL A 186 8.74 14.72 0.77
CA VAL A 186 9.43 13.50 1.18
C VAL A 186 8.72 12.26 0.60
N GLY A 187 7.39 12.19 0.75
CA GLY A 187 6.56 11.12 0.17
C GLY A 187 6.67 11.05 -1.34
N GLN A 188 6.65 12.19 -2.05
CA GLN A 188 6.73 12.21 -3.50
C GLN A 188 8.10 11.81 -4.05
N VAL A 189 9.19 12.32 -3.47
CA VAL A 189 10.54 11.95 -3.92
C VAL A 189 10.74 10.45 -3.73
N GLY A 190 10.32 9.92 -2.58
CA GLY A 190 10.30 8.49 -2.37
C GLY A 190 9.56 7.76 -3.50
N LEU A 191 8.27 8.07 -3.68
CA LEU A 191 7.42 7.38 -4.66
C LEU A 191 8.03 7.40 -6.06
N ILE A 192 8.59 8.53 -6.48
CA ILE A 192 9.25 8.69 -7.79
C ILE A 192 10.48 7.79 -7.90
N VAL A 193 11.34 7.74 -6.86
CA VAL A 193 12.52 6.86 -6.87
C VAL A 193 12.10 5.40 -6.91
N LEU A 194 11.09 5.01 -6.12
CA LEU A 194 10.54 3.66 -6.17
C LEU A 194 10.02 3.32 -7.58
N GLY A 195 9.18 4.19 -8.14
CA GLY A 195 8.64 4.02 -9.49
C GLY A 195 9.73 3.92 -10.56
N PHE A 196 10.77 4.76 -10.49
CA PHE A 196 11.92 4.67 -11.38
C PHE A 196 12.63 3.31 -11.26
N THR A 197 12.92 2.88 -10.03
CA THR A 197 13.61 1.59 -9.80
C THR A 197 12.76 0.36 -10.11
N GLN A 198 11.44 0.50 -10.15
CA GLN A 198 10.51 -0.59 -10.50
C GLN A 198 10.22 -0.67 -11.99
N PHE A 199 10.01 0.47 -12.64
CA PHE A 199 9.49 0.52 -14.02
C PHE A 199 10.53 0.91 -15.07
N GLN A 200 11.62 1.59 -14.69
CA GLN A 200 12.67 2.00 -15.64
C GLN A 200 13.92 1.11 -15.55
N CYS A 201 14.09 0.42 -14.42
CA CYS A 201 15.14 -0.56 -14.20
C CYS A 201 14.68 -1.93 -14.73
N THR A 202 14.92 -2.12 -16.04
CA THR A 202 14.66 -3.35 -16.78
C THR A 202 15.86 -4.29 -16.71
N PRO A 203 15.73 -5.59 -17.07
CA PRO A 203 16.86 -6.52 -17.14
C PRO A 203 18.04 -6.01 -17.99
N ASP A 204 17.77 -5.17 -18.99
CA ASP A 204 18.76 -4.63 -19.91
C ASP A 204 19.45 -3.35 -19.38
N THR A 205 18.84 -2.65 -18.42
CA THR A 205 19.35 -1.38 -17.88
C THR A 205 19.91 -1.51 -16.46
N CYS A 206 19.12 -2.08 -15.56
CA CYS A 206 19.47 -2.33 -14.17
C CYS A 206 18.41 -3.24 -13.54
N GLN A 207 18.77 -4.42 -13.05
CA GLN A 207 17.83 -5.27 -12.32
C GLN A 207 18.18 -5.27 -10.83
N PHE A 208 17.36 -4.58 -10.04
CA PHE A 208 17.47 -4.62 -8.59
C PHE A 208 16.43 -5.57 -7.99
N PRO A 209 16.81 -6.43 -7.03
CA PRO A 209 15.86 -7.10 -6.16
C PRO A 209 14.93 -6.09 -5.48
N ALA A 210 13.66 -6.45 -5.25
CA ALA A 210 12.65 -5.58 -4.65
C ALA A 210 13.09 -4.97 -3.30
N ILE A 211 13.88 -5.71 -2.50
CA ILE A 211 14.46 -5.22 -1.24
C ILE A 211 15.38 -4.02 -1.49
N ILE A 212 16.21 -4.07 -2.54
CA ILE A 212 17.13 -2.99 -2.89
C ILE A 212 16.35 -1.78 -3.45
N GLN A 213 15.31 -2.01 -4.26
CA GLN A 213 14.43 -0.94 -4.74
C GLN A 213 13.79 -0.16 -3.58
N ASN A 214 13.20 -0.88 -2.63
CA ASN A 214 12.61 -0.30 -1.41
C ASN A 214 13.65 0.42 -0.55
N PHE A 215 14.86 -0.14 -0.42
CA PHE A 215 15.96 0.50 0.29
C PHE A 215 16.36 1.82 -0.35
N LEU A 216 16.56 1.87 -1.68
CA LEU A 216 16.92 3.09 -2.39
C LEU A 216 15.84 4.18 -2.26
N ALA A 217 14.57 3.79 -2.39
CA ALA A 217 13.44 4.69 -2.20
C ALA A 217 13.37 5.25 -0.77
N ALA A 218 13.59 4.40 0.24
CA ALA A 218 13.63 4.80 1.65
C ALA A 218 14.82 5.73 1.95
N VAL A 219 16.01 5.45 1.38
CA VAL A 219 17.19 6.33 1.52
C VAL A 219 16.89 7.69 0.92
N ALA A 220 16.38 7.75 -0.32
CA ALA A 220 16.05 9.00 -0.99
C ALA A 220 15.04 9.82 -0.19
N ALA A 221 13.96 9.19 0.28
CA ALA A 221 12.97 9.85 1.13
C ALA A 221 13.61 10.34 2.44
N THR A 222 14.41 9.52 3.12
CA THR A 222 15.05 9.91 4.39
C THR A 222 16.02 11.08 4.19
N THR A 223 16.79 11.12 3.11
CA THR A 223 17.67 12.26 2.79
C THR A 223 16.87 13.55 2.62
N VAL A 224 15.73 13.50 1.92
CA VAL A 224 14.84 14.67 1.77
C VAL A 224 14.24 15.05 3.12
N ALA A 225 13.88 14.10 3.97
CA ALA A 225 13.37 14.38 5.32
C ALA A 225 14.39 15.13 6.18
N MET A 226 15.67 14.78 6.09
CA MET A 226 16.75 15.51 6.77
C MET A 226 16.88 16.95 6.25
N ILE A 227 16.74 17.16 4.93
CA ILE A 227 16.74 18.51 4.35
C ILE A 227 15.53 19.31 4.84
N VAL A 228 14.34 18.69 4.87
CA VAL A 228 13.11 19.30 5.40
C VAL A 228 13.27 19.67 6.87
N GLU A 229 13.92 18.83 7.68
CA GLU A 229 14.22 19.15 9.08
C GLU A 229 15.09 20.41 9.20
N LEU A 230 16.13 20.52 8.39
CA LEU A 230 17.00 21.71 8.38
C LEU A 230 16.25 22.99 7.96
N VAL A 231 15.35 22.89 6.99
CA VAL A 231 14.65 24.06 6.41
C VAL A 231 13.42 24.46 7.24
N GLN A 232 12.57 23.50 7.61
CA GLN A 232 11.28 23.74 8.26
C GLN A 232 11.34 23.57 9.78
N ARG A 233 12.46 23.08 10.34
CA ARG A 233 12.63 22.73 11.76
C ARG A 233 11.60 21.70 12.26
N LEU A 234 11.04 20.91 11.35
CA LEU A 234 10.18 19.78 11.67
C LEU A 234 11.06 18.55 11.88
N PRO A 235 10.88 17.79 12.97
CA PRO A 235 11.67 16.57 13.18
C PRO A 235 11.52 15.62 11.98
N ALA A 236 12.63 15.14 11.41
CA ALA A 236 12.59 14.22 10.27
C ALA A 236 11.67 13.00 10.47
N PRO A 237 11.52 12.41 11.68
CA PRO A 237 10.57 11.32 11.90
C PRO A 237 9.14 11.68 11.49
N VAL A 238 8.69 12.92 11.73
CA VAL A 238 7.33 13.36 11.37
C VAL A 238 7.13 13.33 9.85
N SER A 239 8.17 13.68 9.11
CA SER A 239 8.16 13.70 7.64
C SER A 239 8.31 12.31 7.01
N VAL A 240 8.89 11.35 7.74
CA VAL A 240 9.11 9.96 7.28
C VAL A 240 7.90 9.05 7.60
N ILE A 241 7.01 9.41 8.53
CA ILE A 241 5.81 8.60 8.84
C ILE A 241 4.95 8.31 7.59
N PRO A 242 4.57 9.29 6.75
CA PRO A 242 3.76 9.02 5.55
C PRO A 242 4.48 8.10 4.55
N VAL A 243 5.80 8.26 4.45
CA VAL A 243 6.68 7.44 3.62
C VAL A 243 6.70 6.00 4.10
N LEU A 244 6.77 5.78 5.42
CA LEU A 244 6.70 4.45 6.02
C LEU A 244 5.36 3.77 5.81
N PHE A 245 4.27 4.52 5.74
CA PHE A 245 2.99 3.96 5.30
C PHE A 245 3.07 3.58 3.82
N ILE A 246 3.41 4.52 2.94
CA ILE A 246 3.43 4.31 1.50
C ILE A 246 4.37 3.17 1.07
N PHE A 247 5.53 3.08 1.71
CA PHE A 247 6.56 2.08 1.43
C PHE A 247 6.54 0.89 2.36
N ALA A 248 5.52 0.78 3.22
CA ALA A 248 5.51 -0.18 4.31
C ALA A 248 6.07 -1.52 3.81
N PRO A 249 7.22 -1.97 4.34
CA PRO A 249 7.88 -3.21 3.92
C PRO A 249 6.96 -4.42 4.11
N GLY A 250 5.86 -4.24 4.86
CA GLY A 250 4.72 -5.14 4.92
C GLY A 250 4.10 -5.47 3.57
N SER A 251 4.10 -4.59 2.56
CA SER A 251 3.57 -4.98 1.23
C SER A 251 4.42 -6.09 0.61
N SER A 252 5.74 -5.89 0.50
CA SER A 252 6.70 -6.89 0.00
C SER A 252 6.89 -8.10 0.93
N ALA A 253 6.82 -7.91 2.25
CA ALA A 253 6.96 -9.00 3.22
C ALA A 253 5.69 -9.86 3.31
N VAL A 254 4.50 -9.23 3.29
CA VAL A 254 3.22 -9.95 3.13
C VAL A 254 3.22 -10.66 1.78
N LEU A 255 3.61 -9.98 0.69
CA LEU A 255 3.82 -10.60 -0.62
C LEU A 255 4.78 -11.80 -0.60
N SER A 256 5.81 -11.80 0.25
CA SER A 256 6.76 -12.92 0.35
C SER A 256 6.28 -14.07 1.25
N VAL A 257 5.27 -13.81 2.09
CA VAL A 257 4.64 -14.79 2.98
C VAL A 257 3.41 -15.42 2.32
N LEU A 258 2.75 -14.67 1.42
CA LEU A 258 1.67 -15.13 0.54
C LEU A 258 2.24 -15.92 -0.65
#